data_AF-A0A7S2HCY0-F1
#
_entry.id   AF-A0A7S2HCY0-F1
#
_cell.length_a   1.000
_cell.length_b   1.000
_cell.length_c   1.000
_cell.angle_alpha   90.00
_cell.angle_beta   90.00
_cell.angle_gamma   90.00
#
_symmetry.space_group_name_H-M   'P 1'
#
loop_
_entity.id
_entity.type
_entity.pdbx_description
1 polymer ?
#
loop_
_entity_poly.entity_id
_entity_poly.type
_entity_poly.pdbx_seq_one_letter_code
_entity_poly.pdbx_strand_id
1 'polypeptide(L)'
;NYDAEKWEAVGVVGGERTDLGLFGTEEEAARAIDNHLVSCGLARRHFPIEGEQTKVNPPLSKFLGVTYYRRSGKWCAQGTFNETYIHLGSFDSEKEAAFAYDEQARQAEQPVNFP
;
A
#
# COMPACT_ATOMS: atom_id res chain seq x y z
N ASN A 1 -6.30 15.06 44.31
CA ASN A 1 -7.22 15.10 43.17
C ASN A 1 -6.57 14.30 42.06
N TYR A 2 -6.98 13.05 41.89
CA TYR A 2 -6.49 12.20 40.82
C TYR A 2 -7.16 12.70 39.53
N ASP A 3 -6.49 13.60 38.82
CA ASP A 3 -6.81 13.93 37.45
C ASP A 3 -6.77 12.62 36.66
N ALA A 4 -7.96 12.07 36.38
CA ALA A 4 -8.07 10.96 35.45
C ALA A 4 -7.56 11.49 34.12
N GLU A 5 -6.34 11.10 33.74
CA GLU A 5 -5.73 11.38 32.44
C GLU A 5 -6.58 10.72 31.37
N LYS A 6 -7.63 11.43 30.95
CA LYS A 6 -8.53 10.99 29.89
C LYS A 6 -7.77 11.11 28.58
N TRP A 7 -7.69 10.02 27.85
CA TRP A 7 -7.02 9.94 26.57
C TRP A 7 -7.95 10.42 25.46
N GLU A 8 -7.56 11.48 24.75
CA GLU A 8 -8.31 11.96 23.58
C GLU A 8 -7.94 11.12 22.35
N ALA A 9 -8.91 10.42 21.78
CA ALA A 9 -8.72 9.70 20.54
C ALA A 9 -9.11 10.58 19.35
N VAL A 10 -8.18 10.75 18.43
CA VAL A 10 -8.35 11.59 17.26
C VAL A 10 -7.98 10.79 16.03
N GLY A 11 -8.95 10.61 15.13
CA GLY A 11 -8.74 10.00 13.82
C GLY A 11 -8.38 11.07 12.80
N VAL A 12 -7.37 10.81 11.95
CA VAL A 12 -7.10 11.66 10.79
C VAL A 12 -7.11 10.79 9.54
N VAL A 13 -8.09 10.99 8.68
CA VAL A 13 -8.25 10.23 7.42
C VAL A 13 -8.36 11.23 6.28
N GLY A 14 -7.48 11.12 5.27
CA GLY A 14 -7.51 12.02 4.10
C GLY A 14 -7.21 13.50 4.41
N GLY A 15 -6.66 13.82 5.58
CA GLY A 15 -6.39 15.18 6.04
C GLY A 15 -7.52 15.80 6.87
N GLU A 16 -8.65 15.11 7.06
CA GLU A 16 -9.73 15.53 7.93
C GLU A 16 -9.55 14.95 9.34
N ARG A 17 -9.62 15.81 10.36
CA ARG A 17 -9.55 15.42 11.78
C ARG A 17 -10.96 15.12 12.28
N THR A 18 -11.16 13.91 12.81
CA THR A 18 -12.40 13.49 13.47
C THR A 18 -12.11 13.20 14.93
N ASP A 19 -12.84 13.86 15.82
CA ASP A 19 -12.74 13.59 17.25
C ASP A 19 -13.53 12.31 17.58
N LEU A 20 -12.84 11.28 18.04
CA LEU A 20 -13.40 9.94 18.28
C LEU A 20 -13.83 9.74 19.74
N GLY A 21 -13.56 10.72 20.61
CA GLY A 21 -14.00 10.76 22.00
C GLY A 21 -12.86 10.82 23.01
N LEU A 22 -13.24 10.91 24.28
CA LEU A 22 -12.34 10.87 25.44
C LEU A 22 -12.49 9.52 26.14
N PHE A 23 -11.38 8.82 26.31
CA PHE A 23 -11.31 7.46 26.83
C PHE A 23 -10.59 7.41 28.17
N GLY A 24 -10.92 6.39 28.98
CA GLY A 24 -10.32 6.23 30.30
C GLY A 24 -8.91 5.65 30.25
N THR A 25 -8.56 4.99 29.13
CA THR A 25 -7.25 4.38 28.93
C THR A 25 -6.74 4.57 27.50
N GLU A 26 -5.43 4.41 27.33
CA GLU A 26 -4.74 4.50 26.05
C GLU A 26 -5.23 3.41 25.07
N GLU A 27 -5.49 2.19 25.55
CA GLU A 27 -5.93 1.08 24.71
C GLU A 27 -7.33 1.31 24.13
N GLU A 28 -8.24 1.89 24.90
CA GLU A 28 -9.57 2.25 24.43
C GLU A 28 -9.50 3.34 23.35
N ALA A 29 -8.64 4.34 23.53
CA ALA A 29 -8.40 5.39 22.55
C ALA A 29 -7.78 4.82 21.25
N ALA A 30 -6.78 3.95 21.36
CA ALA A 30 -6.13 3.33 20.21
C ALA A 30 -7.08 2.37 19.45
N ARG A 31 -7.96 1.64 20.14
CA ARG A 31 -9.02 0.84 19.51
C ARG A 31 -10.05 1.69 18.79
N ALA A 32 -10.42 2.84 19.34
CA ALA A 32 -11.32 3.78 18.70
C ALA A 32 -10.73 4.31 17.38
N ILE A 33 -9.44 4.65 17.38
CA ILE A 33 -8.70 5.06 16.17
C ILE A 33 -8.70 3.94 15.14
N ASP A 34 -8.37 2.72 15.54
CA ASP A 34 -8.35 1.57 14.64
C ASP A 34 -9.73 1.25 14.03
N ASN A 35 -10.79 1.33 14.84
CA ASN A 35 -12.16 1.16 14.36
C ASN A 35 -12.54 2.26 13.36
N HIS A 36 -12.10 3.50 13.58
CA HIS A 36 -12.29 4.59 12.64
C HIS A 36 -11.53 4.36 11.32
N LEU A 37 -10.28 3.91 11.38
CA LEU A 37 -9.49 3.53 10.19
C LEU A 37 -10.21 2.45 9.37
N VAL A 38 -10.67 1.38 10.02
CA VAL A 38 -11.42 0.29 9.37
C VAL A 38 -12.73 0.78 8.77
N SER A 39 -13.48 1.63 9.47
CA SER A 39 -14.70 2.25 8.94
C SER A 39 -14.44 3.07 7.67
N CYS A 40 -13.25 3.67 7.54
CA CYS A 40 -12.81 4.40 6.36
C CYS A 40 -12.18 3.51 5.27
N GLY A 41 -12.12 2.19 5.49
CA GLY A 41 -11.51 1.23 4.56
C GLY A 41 -9.98 1.19 4.62
N LEU A 42 -9.38 1.73 5.67
CA LEU A 42 -7.95 1.68 5.96
C LEU A 42 -7.64 0.55 6.96
N ALA A 43 -6.39 0.12 6.98
CA ALA A 43 -5.91 -0.90 7.92
C ALA A 43 -5.83 -0.33 9.35
N ARG A 44 -6.06 -1.19 10.36
CA ARG A 44 -5.70 -0.87 11.75
C ARG A 44 -4.20 -0.58 11.86
N ARG A 45 -3.84 0.42 12.66
CA ARG A 45 -2.46 0.88 12.81
C ARG A 45 -1.89 0.58 14.20
N HIS A 46 -2.71 0.61 15.24
CA HIS A 46 -2.25 0.42 16.63
C HIS A 46 -2.43 -1.03 17.11
N PHE A 47 -3.50 -1.69 16.70
CA PHE A 47 -3.81 -3.09 16.97
C PHE A 47 -4.07 -3.84 15.65
N PRO A 48 -3.02 -4.18 14.87
CA PRO A 48 -3.18 -5.01 13.69
C PRO A 48 -3.64 -6.41 14.12
N ILE A 49 -4.79 -6.86 13.61
CA ILE A 49 -5.23 -8.25 13.75
C ILE A 49 -4.57 -9.04 12.62
N GLU A 50 -3.80 -10.08 12.95
CA GLU A 50 -3.26 -11.00 11.95
C GLU A 50 -4.41 -11.56 11.09
N GLY A 51 -4.38 -11.28 9.79
CA GLY A 51 -5.40 -11.71 8.83
C GLY A 51 -6.43 -10.64 8.44
N GLU A 52 -6.32 -9.41 8.94
CA GLU A 52 -7.15 -8.30 8.45
C GLU A 52 -6.75 -7.94 7.01
N GLN A 53 -7.60 -8.32 6.06
CA GLN A 53 -7.40 -8.04 4.65
C GLN A 53 -7.52 -6.54 4.40
N THR A 54 -6.37 -5.87 4.30
CA THR A 54 -6.32 -4.58 3.61
C THR A 54 -6.83 -4.82 2.19
N LYS A 55 -7.71 -3.96 1.69
CA LYS A 55 -8.10 -3.99 0.27
C LYS A 55 -6.89 -3.57 -0.56
N VAL A 56 -5.88 -4.42 -0.64
CA VAL A 56 -4.87 -4.34 -1.69
C VAL A 56 -5.63 -4.61 -2.97
N ASN A 57 -5.80 -3.57 -3.78
CA ASN A 57 -6.25 -3.77 -5.14
C ASN A 57 -5.32 -4.82 -5.74
N PRO A 58 -5.85 -5.93 -6.29
CA PRO A 58 -4.99 -6.91 -6.93
C PRO A 58 -4.15 -6.18 -7.98
N PRO A 59 -2.85 -6.51 -8.10
CA PRO A 59 -2.00 -5.89 -9.10
C PRO A 59 -2.70 -6.00 -10.47
N LEU A 60 -2.75 -4.89 -11.21
CA LEU A 60 -3.40 -4.86 -12.53
C LEU A 60 -2.67 -5.77 -13.54
N SER A 61 -1.47 -6.23 -13.20
CA SER A 61 -0.60 -7.10 -14.00
C SER A 61 -0.34 -8.41 -13.27
N LYS A 62 -0.06 -9.46 -14.05
CA LYS A 62 0.39 -10.75 -13.54
C LYS A 62 1.91 -10.80 -13.35
N PHE A 63 2.62 -9.77 -13.79
CA PHE A 63 4.07 -9.72 -13.87
C PHE A 63 4.65 -8.61 -13.00
N LEU A 64 5.75 -8.92 -12.33
CA LEU A 64 6.57 -8.02 -11.52
C LEU A 64 7.03 -6.83 -12.36
N GLY A 65 6.88 -5.63 -11.81
CA GLY A 65 7.29 -4.38 -12.46
C GLY A 65 6.49 -3.97 -13.69
N VAL A 66 5.42 -4.69 -14.04
CA VAL A 66 4.55 -4.34 -15.16
C VAL A 66 3.31 -3.61 -14.65
N THR A 67 2.90 -2.52 -15.30
CA THR A 67 1.70 -1.75 -14.92
C THR A 67 0.92 -1.35 -16.17
N TYR A 68 -0.41 -1.50 -16.15
CA TYR A 68 -1.25 -1.07 -17.27
C TYR A 68 -1.67 0.40 -17.15
N TYR A 69 -1.27 1.22 -18.10
CA TYR A 69 -1.63 2.63 -18.15
C TYR A 69 -2.92 2.84 -18.95
N ARG A 70 -4.06 2.85 -18.23
CA ARG A 70 -5.41 2.94 -18.82
C ARG A 70 -5.63 4.14 -19.74
N ARG A 71 -4.92 5.25 -19.52
CA ARG A 71 -5.06 6.47 -20.32
C ARG A 71 -4.46 6.34 -21.73
N SER A 72 -3.35 5.62 -21.88
CA SER A 72 -2.75 5.35 -23.19
C SER A 72 -3.12 3.97 -23.75
N GLY A 73 -3.66 3.09 -22.90
CA GLY A 73 -3.91 1.70 -23.24
C GLY A 73 -2.65 0.85 -23.37
N LYS A 74 -1.52 1.30 -22.81
CA LYS A 74 -0.20 0.63 -22.93
C LYS A 74 0.24 0.00 -21.61
N TRP A 75 1.11 -1.01 -21.71
CA TRP A 75 1.76 -1.69 -20.60
C TRP A 75 3.14 -1.11 -20.35
N CYS A 76 3.38 -0.54 -19.17
CA CYS A 76 4.69 0.01 -18.82
C CYS A 76 5.48 -0.99 -17.97
N ALA A 77 6.75 -1.18 -18.30
CA ALA A 77 7.71 -1.91 -17.50
C ALA A 77 8.57 -0.92 -16.72
N GLN A 78 8.66 -1.10 -15.41
CA GLN A 78 9.39 -0.23 -14.50
C GLN A 78 9.78 -1.01 -13.24
N GLY A 79 10.91 -0.66 -12.65
CA GLY A 79 11.39 -1.36 -11.48
C GLY A 79 12.51 -0.62 -10.78
N THR A 80 12.75 -1.00 -9.53
CA THR A 80 13.94 -0.56 -8.81
C THR A 80 15.00 -1.64 -8.93
N PHE A 81 16.06 -1.32 -9.64
CA PHE A 81 17.20 -2.21 -9.86
C PHE A 81 18.42 -1.54 -9.24
N ASN A 82 19.16 -2.25 -8.37
CA ASN A 82 20.35 -1.71 -7.71
C ASN A 82 20.10 -0.32 -7.08
N GLU A 83 19.03 -0.21 -6.27
CA GLU A 83 18.60 1.04 -5.58
C GLU A 83 18.17 2.18 -6.51
N THR A 84 18.19 1.98 -7.82
CA THR A 84 17.81 2.99 -8.82
C THR A 84 16.47 2.62 -9.44
N TYR A 85 15.54 3.57 -9.42
CA TYR A 85 14.27 3.42 -10.13
C TYR A 85 14.46 3.68 -11.63
N ILE A 86 14.14 2.68 -12.44
CA ILE A 86 14.31 2.70 -13.89
C ILE A 86 12.97 2.44 -14.56
N HIS A 87 12.62 3.30 -15.52
CA HIS A 87 11.49 3.10 -16.42
C HIS A 87 11.99 2.48 -17.73
N LEU A 88 11.61 1.22 -17.98
CA LEU A 88 12.11 0.42 -19.09
C LEU A 88 11.38 0.72 -20.40
N GLY A 89 10.15 1.23 -20.33
CA GLY A 89 9.38 1.64 -21.50
C GLY A 89 7.91 1.27 -21.41
N SER A 90 7.17 1.67 -22.46
CA SER A 90 5.76 1.35 -22.64
C SER A 90 5.58 0.47 -23.88
N PHE A 91 4.88 -0.64 -23.72
CA PHE A 91 4.64 -1.69 -24.69
C PHE A 91 3.15 -1.85 -24.96
N ASP A 92 2.80 -2.46 -26.09
CA ASP A 92 1.40 -2.71 -26.43
C ASP A 92 0.88 -4.00 -25.77
N SER A 93 1.79 -4.89 -25.36
CA SER A 93 1.49 -6.17 -24.72
C SER A 93 2.06 -6.28 -23.30
N GLU A 94 1.29 -6.91 -22.41
CA GLU A 94 1.72 -7.23 -21.04
C GLU A 94 2.99 -8.11 -21.04
N LYS A 95 3.07 -9.07 -21.96
CA LYS A 95 4.23 -9.98 -22.07
C LYS A 95 5.48 -9.25 -22.52
N GLU A 96 5.37 -8.32 -23.47
CA GLU A 96 6.52 -7.54 -23.95
C GLU A 96 7.11 -6.68 -22.83
N ALA A 97 6.23 -6.03 -22.04
CA ALA A 97 6.65 -5.31 -20.85
C ALA A 97 7.34 -6.22 -19.83
N ALA A 98 6.80 -7.42 -19.59
CA ALA A 98 7.41 -8.39 -18.69
C ALA A 98 8.78 -8.88 -19.20
N PHE A 99 8.95 -9.09 -20.50
CA PHE A 99 10.26 -9.46 -21.08
C PHE A 99 11.30 -8.35 -20.90
N ALA A 100 10.93 -7.09 -21.09
CA ALA A 100 11.84 -5.97 -20.86
C ALA A 100 12.23 -5.85 -19.37
N TYR A 101 11.28 -6.11 -18.45
CA TYR A 101 11.58 -6.20 -17.03
C TYR A 101 12.58 -7.32 -16.73
N ASP A 102 12.38 -8.50 -17.31
CA ASP A 102 13.23 -9.65 -17.08
C ASP A 102 14.65 -9.47 -17.58
N GLU A 103 14.84 -8.79 -18.72
CA GLU A 103 16.16 -8.44 -19.21
C GLU A 103 16.93 -7.58 -18.19
N GLN A 104 16.26 -6.57 -17.62
CA GLN A 104 16.88 -5.72 -16.60
C GLN A 104 17.06 -6.45 -15.26
N ALA A 105 16.08 -7.26 -14.85
CA ALA A 105 16.14 -8.03 -13.63
C ALA A 105 17.28 -9.06 -13.68
N ARG A 106 17.54 -9.71 -14.83
CA ARG A 106 18.71 -10.59 -15.01
C ARG A 106 20.03 -9.85 -14.82
N GLN A 107 20.14 -8.62 -15.34
CA GLN A 107 21.34 -7.81 -15.14
C GLN A 107 21.53 -7.37 -13.69
N ALA A 108 20.43 -7.21 -12.96
CA ALA A 108 20.43 -6.82 -11.55
C ALA A 108 20.42 -8.01 -10.58
N GLU A 109 20.56 -9.24 -11.07
CA GLU A 109 20.42 -10.48 -10.28
C GLU A 109 19.13 -10.55 -9.44
N GLN A 110 18.06 -9.96 -9.98
CA GLN A 110 16.72 -9.91 -9.39
C GLN A 110 15.81 -11.01 -9.95
N PRO A 111 14.72 -11.36 -9.23
CA PRO A 111 13.73 -12.32 -9.71
C PRO A 111 13.06 -11.85 -11.00
N VAL A 112 13.00 -12.76 -11.97
CA VAL A 112 12.39 -12.58 -13.29
C VAL A 112 10.97 -13.18 -13.34
N ASN A 113 10.16 -12.70 -14.26
CA ASN A 113 8.81 -13.17 -14.53
C ASN A 113 8.76 -14.50 -15.32
N PHE A 114 9.69 -14.68 -16.26
CA PHE A 114 9.80 -15.84 -17.12
C PHE A 114 11.07 -16.65 -16.76
N PRO A 115 10.92 -17.92 -16.34
CA PRO A 115 12.04 -18.81 -16.06
C PRO A 115 12.82 -19.20 -17.32
#